data_AF-A0A8B8CYP0-F1
#
_entry.id   AF-A0A8B8CYP0-F1
#
_cell.length_a   1.000
_cell.length_b   1.000
_cell.length_c   1.000
_cell.angle_alpha   90.00
_cell.angle_beta   90.00
_cell.angle_gamma   90.00
#
_symmetry.space_group_name_H-M   'P 1'
#
loop_
_entity.id
_entity.type
_entity.pdbx_description
1 polymer ?
#
loop_
_entity_poly.entity_id
_entity_poly.type
_entity_poly.pdbx_seq_one_letter_code
_entity_poly.pdbx_strand_id
1 'polypeptide(L)'
;MATKINPPKYNSAKSYELYKQELLAWKEITELAKEKRGVAIALTLPEEDKSKIREKVFDQIKLDDLKKETGLETLIAFLDKHLAKDDLADSLTKFEEFEDYRRSETQSIVDNIGVFDANYRRIEKKGMKLPPEILAFKLLRRANITKEETMIVLTGLNYNVTETLYDQAKQSLKSLQF
;
A
#
# COMPACT_ATOMS: atom_id res chain seq x y z
N MET A 1 -18.48 -29.32 11.14
CA MET A 1 -18.04 -29.27 9.72
C MET A 1 -16.89 -28.29 9.66
N ALA A 2 -15.68 -28.74 9.29
CA ALA A 2 -14.56 -27.84 9.13
C ALA A 2 -14.76 -26.98 7.87
N THR A 3 -14.70 -25.67 8.03
CA THR A 3 -14.88 -24.73 6.92
C THR A 3 -13.66 -24.82 6.01
N LYS A 4 -13.83 -25.30 4.78
CA LYS A 4 -12.75 -25.36 3.80
C LYS A 4 -12.32 -23.93 3.42
N ILE A 5 -11.20 -23.45 3.97
CA ILE A 5 -10.68 -22.12 3.69
C ILE A 5 -9.89 -22.16 2.38
N ASN A 6 -10.38 -21.46 1.37
CA ASN A 6 -9.72 -21.36 0.08
C ASN A 6 -8.37 -20.61 0.20
N PRO A 7 -7.38 -20.97 -0.63
CA PRO A 7 -6.15 -20.21 -0.74
C PRO A 7 -6.37 -18.72 -0.98
N PRO A 8 -5.54 -17.85 -0.38
CA PRO A 8 -5.48 -16.43 -0.73
C PRO A 8 -5.19 -16.25 -2.22
N LYS A 9 -5.79 -15.21 -2.82
CA LYS A 9 -5.52 -14.82 -4.21
C LYS A 9 -4.62 -13.60 -4.25
N TYR A 10 -3.59 -13.67 -5.09
CA TYR A 10 -2.77 -12.52 -5.45
C TYR A 10 -3.42 -11.77 -6.63
N ASN A 11 -3.40 -10.45 -6.58
CA ASN A 11 -3.75 -9.58 -7.69
C ASN A 11 -2.92 -8.29 -7.62
N SER A 12 -2.87 -7.55 -8.73
CA SER A 12 -2.09 -6.31 -8.85
C SER A 12 -2.56 -5.16 -7.94
N ALA A 13 -3.76 -5.24 -7.34
CA ALA A 13 -4.26 -4.24 -6.41
C ALA A 13 -3.80 -4.48 -4.96
N LYS A 14 -3.33 -5.68 -4.64
CA LYS A 14 -2.86 -6.10 -3.31
C LYS A 14 -1.33 -6.03 -3.27
N SER A 15 -0.75 -5.50 -2.19
CA SER A 15 0.70 -5.55 -2.00
C SER A 15 1.16 -7.00 -1.85
N TYR A 16 2.38 -7.28 -2.32
CA TYR A 16 2.97 -8.60 -2.16
C TYR A 16 3.13 -8.95 -0.68
N GLU A 17 3.51 -7.97 0.16
CA GLU A 17 3.66 -8.18 1.61
C GLU A 17 2.36 -8.63 2.28
N LEU A 18 1.22 -7.99 1.96
CA LEU A 18 -0.08 -8.41 2.50
C LEU A 18 -0.45 -9.81 2.01
N TYR A 19 -0.22 -10.10 0.72
CA TYR A 19 -0.46 -11.44 0.18
C TYR A 19 0.39 -12.51 0.87
N LYS A 20 1.67 -12.23 1.14
CA LYS A 20 2.56 -13.12 1.89
C LYS A 20 2.04 -13.37 3.30
N GLN A 21 1.58 -12.34 4.01
CA GLN A 21 0.97 -12.50 5.33
C GLN A 21 -0.28 -13.38 5.30
N GLU A 22 -1.16 -13.19 4.30
CA GLU A 22 -2.33 -14.05 4.11
C GLU A 22 -1.94 -15.51 3.84
N LEU A 23 -0.89 -15.76 3.05
CA LEU A 23 -0.39 -17.12 2.80
C LEU A 23 0.13 -17.79 4.08
N LEU A 24 0.86 -17.03 4.91
CA LEU A 24 1.35 -17.52 6.19
C LEU A 24 0.19 -17.83 7.15
N ALA A 25 -0.82 -16.96 7.23
CA ALA A 25 -2.02 -17.22 8.04
C ALA A 25 -2.80 -18.44 7.52
N TRP A 26 -2.96 -18.57 6.19
CA TRP A 26 -3.64 -19.70 5.58
C TRP A 26 -2.91 -21.02 5.83
N LYS A 27 -1.58 -21.02 5.81
CA LYS A 27 -0.74 -22.21 6.11
C LYS A 27 -1.04 -22.80 7.49
N GLU A 28 -1.37 -21.97 8.48
CA GLU A 28 -1.62 -22.40 9.87
C GLU A 28 -2.99 -23.05 10.05
N ILE A 29 -3.99 -22.66 9.25
CA ILE A 29 -5.39 -23.09 9.43
C ILE A 29 -5.88 -24.05 8.34
N THR A 30 -5.10 -24.27 7.29
CA THR A 30 -5.49 -25.14 6.18
C THR A 30 -5.34 -26.62 6.51
N GLU A 31 -6.35 -27.41 6.17
CA GLU A 31 -6.33 -28.88 6.23
C GLU A 31 -5.59 -29.51 5.05
N LEU A 32 -5.15 -28.70 4.08
CA LEU A 32 -4.43 -29.21 2.93
C LEU A 32 -3.08 -29.79 3.37
N ALA A 33 -2.80 -31.03 2.94
CA ALA A 33 -1.52 -31.68 3.15
C ALA A 33 -0.37 -30.80 2.62
N LYS A 34 0.77 -30.76 3.33
CA LYS A 34 1.87 -29.81 3.06
C LYS A 34 2.38 -29.90 1.63
N GLU A 35 2.47 -31.11 1.11
CA GLU A 35 2.86 -31.50 -0.24
C GLU A 35 1.96 -30.90 -1.32
N LYS A 36 0.72 -30.57 -0.98
CA LYS A 36 -0.25 -30.00 -1.93
C LYS A 36 -0.32 -28.48 -1.86
N ARG A 37 0.24 -27.86 -0.81
CA ARG A 37 0.14 -26.40 -0.57
C ARG A 37 0.85 -25.60 -1.66
N GLY A 38 2.09 -25.96 -1.99
CA GLY A 38 2.87 -25.25 -3.03
C GLY A 38 2.15 -25.22 -4.37
N VAL A 39 1.70 -26.39 -4.85
CA VAL A 39 0.94 -26.49 -6.11
C VAL A 39 -0.40 -25.75 -6.05
N ALA A 40 -1.13 -25.87 -4.93
CA ALA A 40 -2.41 -25.19 -4.78
C ALA A 40 -2.27 -23.66 -4.88
N ILE A 41 -1.27 -23.07 -4.23
CA ILE A 41 -1.01 -21.64 -4.32
C ILE A 41 -0.53 -21.24 -5.71
N ALA A 42 0.36 -22.03 -6.34
CA ALA A 42 0.86 -21.74 -7.68
C ALA A 42 -0.26 -21.64 -8.73
N LEU A 43 -1.31 -22.47 -8.59
CA LEU A 43 -2.49 -22.44 -9.46
C LEU A 43 -3.42 -21.25 -9.19
N THR A 44 -3.37 -20.63 -8.01
CA THR A 44 -4.17 -19.44 -7.71
C THR A 44 -3.50 -18.13 -8.12
N LEU A 45 -2.24 -18.18 -8.56
CA LEU A 45 -1.55 -17.02 -9.12
C LEU A 45 -2.27 -16.54 -10.41
N PRO A 46 -2.28 -15.22 -10.68
CA PRO A 46 -2.95 -14.68 -11.85
C PRO A 46 -2.30 -15.16 -13.15
N GLU A 47 -3.12 -15.48 -14.15
CA GLU A 47 -2.65 -15.86 -15.50
C GLU A 47 -2.28 -14.63 -16.33
N GLU A 48 -3.03 -13.55 -16.16
CA GLU A 48 -2.86 -12.30 -16.91
C GLU A 48 -2.51 -11.16 -15.95
N ASP A 49 -1.22 -11.01 -15.65
CA ASP A 49 -0.71 -9.90 -14.87
C ASP A 49 0.64 -9.41 -15.42
N LYS A 50 0.97 -8.13 -15.16
CA LYS A 50 2.19 -7.50 -15.69
C LYS A 50 3.47 -8.22 -15.26
N SER A 51 3.49 -8.84 -14.07
CA SER A 51 4.68 -9.52 -13.56
C SER A 51 4.88 -10.90 -14.20
N LYS A 52 3.84 -11.46 -14.85
CA LYS A 52 3.80 -12.83 -15.39
C LYS A 52 4.25 -13.86 -14.37
N ILE A 53 3.87 -13.67 -13.11
CA ILE A 53 4.47 -14.44 -12.00
C ILE A 53 4.13 -15.92 -12.09
N ARG A 54 2.91 -16.27 -12.53
CA ARG A 54 2.50 -17.66 -12.69
C ARG A 54 3.30 -18.37 -13.77
N GLU A 55 3.48 -17.74 -14.92
CA GLU A 55 4.32 -18.24 -16.02
C GLU A 55 5.74 -18.53 -15.51
N LYS A 56 6.36 -17.56 -14.82
CA LYS A 56 7.70 -17.69 -14.24
C LYS A 56 7.81 -18.83 -13.22
N VAL A 57 6.78 -19.02 -12.37
CA VAL A 57 6.75 -20.11 -11.38
C VAL A 57 6.79 -21.47 -12.08
N PHE A 58 5.93 -21.69 -13.08
CA PHE A 58 5.85 -22.98 -13.76
C PHE A 58 7.01 -23.24 -14.74
N ASP A 59 7.69 -22.18 -15.19
CA ASP A 59 8.90 -22.28 -16.02
C ASP A 59 10.16 -22.57 -15.18
N GLN A 60 10.30 -21.96 -14.00
CA GLN A 60 11.54 -21.99 -13.22
C GLN A 60 11.52 -22.94 -12.03
N ILE A 61 10.35 -23.26 -11.47
CA ILE A 61 10.22 -24.21 -10.36
C ILE A 61 9.69 -25.53 -10.91
N LYS A 62 10.45 -26.61 -10.67
CA LYS A 62 9.98 -27.95 -11.06
C LYS A 62 8.74 -28.32 -10.26
N LEU A 63 7.79 -28.98 -10.92
CA LEU A 63 6.55 -29.43 -10.29
C LEU A 63 6.80 -30.33 -9.07
N ASP A 64 7.83 -31.16 -9.12
CA ASP A 64 8.19 -32.04 -8.00
C ASP A 64 8.70 -31.28 -6.78
N ASP A 65 9.32 -30.11 -6.96
CA ASP A 65 9.74 -29.25 -5.85
C ASP A 65 8.54 -28.56 -5.19
N LEU A 66 7.51 -28.20 -5.95
CA LEU A 66 6.25 -27.67 -5.43
C LEU A 66 5.41 -28.73 -4.69
N LYS A 67 5.65 -30.01 -4.97
CA LYS A 67 4.96 -31.16 -4.35
C LYS A 67 5.62 -31.65 -3.05
N LYS A 68 6.72 -31.05 -2.61
CA LYS A 68 7.37 -31.40 -1.34
C LYS A 68 6.64 -30.78 -0.15
N GLU A 69 6.89 -31.31 1.05
CA GLU A 69 6.43 -30.65 2.29
C GLU A 69 6.89 -29.19 2.39
N THR A 70 8.05 -28.87 1.81
CA THR A 70 8.63 -27.52 1.73
C THR A 70 8.21 -26.74 0.49
N GLY A 71 7.26 -27.26 -0.30
CA GLY A 71 6.90 -26.70 -1.60
C GLY A 71 6.29 -25.30 -1.50
N LEU A 72 5.56 -25.02 -0.41
CA LEU A 72 5.04 -23.67 -0.14
C LEU A 72 6.15 -22.69 0.19
N GLU A 73 7.14 -23.09 0.99
CA GLU A 73 8.29 -22.27 1.35
C GLU A 73 9.15 -21.96 0.12
N THR A 74 9.39 -22.95 -0.75
CA THR A 74 10.07 -22.76 -2.04
C THR A 74 9.33 -21.74 -2.90
N LEU A 75 8.00 -21.84 -2.97
CA LEU A 75 7.19 -20.88 -3.72
C LEU A 75 7.28 -19.47 -3.12
N ILE A 76 7.14 -19.32 -1.80
CA ILE A 76 7.25 -18.01 -1.12
C ILE A 76 8.62 -17.38 -1.37
N ALA A 77 9.71 -18.16 -1.29
CA ALA A 77 11.06 -17.65 -1.58
C ALA A 77 11.21 -17.17 -3.03
N PHE A 78 10.57 -17.86 -3.97
CA PHE A 78 10.53 -17.43 -5.38
C PHE A 78 9.74 -16.12 -5.54
N LEU A 79 8.57 -16.03 -4.91
CA LEU A 79 7.75 -14.82 -4.93
C LEU A 79 8.49 -13.64 -4.27
N ASP A 80 9.22 -13.85 -3.18
CA ASP A 80 10.06 -12.84 -2.54
C ASP A 80 11.09 -12.26 -3.52
N LYS A 81 11.77 -13.14 -4.27
CA LYS A 81 12.78 -12.73 -5.25
C LYS A 81 12.18 -11.89 -6.38
N HIS A 82 10.97 -12.20 -6.82
CA HIS A 82 10.37 -11.65 -8.04
C HIS A 82 9.36 -10.53 -7.79
N LEU A 83 8.74 -10.45 -6.61
CA LEU A 83 7.69 -9.48 -6.30
C LEU A 83 8.08 -8.52 -5.17
N ALA A 84 8.96 -8.92 -4.23
CA ALA A 84 9.30 -8.03 -3.11
C ALA A 84 10.13 -6.80 -3.54
N LYS A 85 11.03 -6.96 -4.52
CA LYS A 85 11.82 -5.83 -5.06
C LYS A 85 10.95 -4.85 -5.82
N ASP A 86 10.01 -5.37 -6.62
CA ASP A 86 9.06 -4.55 -7.36
C ASP A 86 8.12 -3.80 -6.41
N ASP A 87 7.66 -4.47 -5.33
CA ASP A 87 6.77 -3.86 -4.33
C ASP A 87 7.49 -2.80 -3.47
N LEU A 88 8.74 -3.03 -3.07
CA LEU A 88 9.53 -2.04 -2.31
C LEU A 88 9.93 -0.85 -3.19
N ALA A 89 10.37 -1.09 -4.43
CA ALA A 89 10.71 -0.02 -5.37
C ALA A 89 9.47 0.83 -5.70
N ASP A 90 8.32 0.20 -5.98
CA ASP A 90 7.05 0.91 -6.19
C ASP A 90 6.59 1.67 -4.93
N SER A 91 6.81 1.11 -3.74
CA SER A 91 6.53 1.80 -2.48
C SER A 91 7.43 3.02 -2.27
N LEU A 92 8.72 2.90 -2.58
CA LEU A 92 9.67 4.01 -2.53
C LEU A 92 9.27 5.11 -3.51
N THR A 93 8.99 4.78 -4.78
CA THR A 93 8.56 5.77 -5.77
C THR A 93 7.29 6.50 -5.33
N LYS A 94 6.28 5.78 -4.81
CA LYS A 94 5.05 6.41 -4.30
C LYS A 94 5.31 7.28 -3.07
N PHE A 95 6.23 6.86 -2.21
CA PHE A 95 6.64 7.63 -1.05
C PHE A 95 7.35 8.92 -1.46
N GLU A 96 8.29 8.86 -2.40
CA GLU A 96 8.97 10.02 -2.97
C GLU A 96 7.99 10.97 -3.66
N GLU A 97 7.08 10.46 -4.51
CA GLU A 97 6.00 11.25 -5.11
C GLU A 97 5.16 12.00 -4.07
N PHE A 98 4.83 11.34 -2.96
CA PHE A 98 4.12 11.98 -1.86
C PHE A 98 5.00 13.01 -1.14
N GLU A 99 6.24 12.66 -0.80
CA GLU A 99 7.14 13.47 0.01
C GLU A 99 7.63 14.73 -0.71
N ASP A 100 7.87 14.64 -2.01
CA ASP A 100 8.40 15.71 -2.83
C ASP A 100 7.31 16.61 -3.41
N TYR A 101 6.05 16.18 -3.36
CA TYR A 101 4.93 17.00 -3.83
C TYR A 101 4.88 18.37 -3.12
N ARG A 102 4.80 19.45 -3.90
CA ARG A 102 4.61 20.82 -3.46
C ARG A 102 3.59 21.51 -4.37
N ARG A 103 2.74 22.36 -3.80
CA ARG A 103 1.80 23.20 -4.58
C ARG A 103 2.59 24.19 -5.44
N SER A 104 2.26 24.28 -6.73
CA SER A 104 2.75 25.38 -7.58
C SER A 104 1.98 26.68 -7.33
N GLU A 105 2.57 27.82 -7.62
CA GLU A 105 1.92 29.13 -7.45
C GLU A 105 0.62 29.28 -8.26
N THR A 106 0.53 28.57 -9.39
CA THR A 106 -0.63 28.57 -10.29
C THR A 106 -1.71 27.57 -9.90
N GLN A 107 -1.44 26.65 -8.97
CA GLN A 107 -2.37 25.61 -8.57
C GLN A 107 -3.30 26.11 -7.45
N SER A 108 -4.61 25.91 -7.61
CA SER A 108 -5.59 26.27 -6.58
C SER A 108 -5.38 25.47 -5.27
N ILE A 109 -5.85 26.00 -4.14
CA ILE A 109 -5.74 25.28 -2.85
C ILE A 109 -6.57 24.00 -2.88
N VAL A 110 -7.76 24.04 -3.50
CA VAL A 110 -8.65 22.88 -3.64
C VAL A 110 -7.98 21.78 -4.47
N ASP A 111 -7.36 22.11 -5.60
CA ASP A 111 -6.64 21.13 -6.42
C ASP A 111 -5.45 20.54 -5.68
N ASN A 112 -4.71 21.38 -4.93
CA ASN A 112 -3.60 20.92 -4.10
C ASN A 112 -4.03 19.90 -3.06
N ILE A 113 -5.13 20.17 -2.35
CA ILE A 113 -5.70 19.22 -1.38
C ILE A 113 -6.07 17.90 -2.09
N GLY A 114 -6.70 17.98 -3.27
CA GLY A 114 -7.08 16.80 -4.04
C GLY A 114 -5.88 15.93 -4.47
N VAL A 115 -4.80 16.56 -4.97
CA VAL A 115 -3.57 15.85 -5.35
C VAL A 115 -2.86 15.28 -4.13
N PHE A 116 -2.78 16.04 -3.03
CA PHE A 116 -2.18 15.58 -1.79
C PHE A 116 -2.91 14.37 -1.21
N ASP A 117 -4.25 14.41 -1.15
CA ASP A 117 -5.09 13.27 -0.72
C ASP A 117 -4.88 12.05 -1.63
N ALA A 118 -4.81 12.26 -2.95
CA ALA A 118 -4.58 11.18 -3.90
C ALA A 118 -3.21 10.52 -3.69
N ASN A 119 -2.15 11.31 -3.49
CA ASN A 119 -0.80 10.80 -3.23
C ASN A 119 -0.72 10.09 -1.87
N TYR A 120 -1.35 10.65 -0.82
CA TYR A 120 -1.42 9.99 0.48
C TYR A 120 -2.13 8.64 0.40
N ARG A 121 -3.28 8.56 -0.27
CA ARG A 121 -4.00 7.29 -0.48
C ARG A 121 -3.16 6.23 -1.17
N ARG A 122 -2.20 6.60 -2.04
CA ARG A 122 -1.29 5.64 -2.69
C ARG A 122 -0.32 5.02 -1.70
N ILE A 123 0.25 5.80 -0.79
CA ILE A 123 1.17 5.28 0.23
C ILE A 123 0.42 4.58 1.37
N GLU A 124 -0.79 5.03 1.71
CA GLU A 124 -1.65 4.37 2.69
C GLU A 124 -2.02 2.94 2.25
N LYS A 125 -2.29 2.74 0.94
CA LYS A 125 -2.51 1.40 0.36
C LYS A 125 -1.31 0.47 0.47
N LYS A 126 -0.10 1.01 0.67
CA LYS A 126 1.13 0.24 0.95
C LYS A 126 1.37 0.02 2.45
N GLY A 127 0.42 0.41 3.30
CA GLY A 127 0.53 0.29 4.76
C GLY A 127 1.23 1.47 5.44
N MET A 128 1.66 2.49 4.69
CA MET A 128 2.31 3.70 5.23
C MET A 128 1.25 4.69 5.73
N LYS A 129 0.70 4.42 6.91
CA LYS A 129 -0.28 5.28 7.58
C LYS A 129 0.42 6.34 8.42
N LEU A 130 0.06 7.59 8.19
CA LEU A 130 0.56 8.72 8.97
C LEU A 130 -0.48 9.17 9.99
N PRO A 131 -0.06 9.59 11.20
CA PRO A 131 -0.97 10.23 12.15
C PRO A 131 -1.61 11.50 11.56
N PRO A 132 -2.88 11.80 11.89
CA PRO A 132 -3.60 12.95 11.34
C PRO A 132 -2.87 14.30 11.54
N GLU A 133 -2.18 14.48 12.66
CA GLU A 133 -1.39 15.68 12.95
C GLU A 133 -0.18 15.83 12.01
N ILE A 134 0.50 14.73 11.69
CA ILE A 134 1.62 14.73 10.75
C ILE A 134 1.13 15.03 9.33
N LEU A 135 -0.03 14.50 8.95
CA LEU A 135 -0.67 14.79 7.67
C LEU A 135 -1.05 16.26 7.56
N ALA A 136 -1.65 16.83 8.61
CA ALA A 136 -1.98 18.24 8.67
C ALA A 136 -0.73 19.11 8.47
N PHE A 137 0.35 18.83 9.23
CA PHE A 137 1.59 19.62 9.12
C PHE A 137 2.27 19.48 7.75
N LYS A 138 2.27 18.28 7.16
CA LYS A 138 2.79 18.07 5.80
C LYS A 138 1.95 18.84 4.76
N LEU A 139 0.63 18.79 4.85
CA LEU A 139 -0.26 19.53 3.94
C LEU A 139 0.01 21.03 4.02
N LEU A 140 0.06 21.60 5.23
CA LEU A 140 0.32 23.04 5.44
C LEU A 140 1.69 23.45 4.87
N ARG A 141 2.74 22.69 5.18
CA ARG A 141 4.10 22.99 4.70
C ARG A 141 4.22 22.89 3.18
N ARG A 142 3.42 22.04 2.54
CA ARG A 142 3.47 21.79 1.09
C ARG A 142 2.46 22.62 0.30
N ALA A 143 1.52 23.28 0.97
CA ALA A 143 0.57 24.20 0.36
C ALA A 143 1.24 25.47 -0.21
N ASN A 144 2.52 25.71 0.09
CA ASN A 144 3.28 26.86 -0.41
C ASN A 144 2.52 28.18 -0.22
N ILE A 145 2.05 28.40 1.01
CA ILE A 145 1.35 29.61 1.46
C ILE A 145 2.31 30.51 2.20
N THR A 146 1.99 31.79 2.29
CA THR A 146 2.76 32.80 3.03
C THR A 146 2.77 32.52 4.53
N LYS A 147 3.65 33.21 5.26
CA LYS A 147 3.74 33.08 6.73
C LYS A 147 2.47 33.59 7.40
N GLU A 148 1.89 34.65 6.87
CA GLU A 148 0.67 35.28 7.33
C GLU A 148 -0.53 34.33 7.17
N GLU A 149 -0.69 33.73 5.98
CA GLU A 149 -1.69 32.70 5.72
C GLU A 149 -1.50 31.47 6.61
N THR A 150 -0.25 31.07 6.86
CA THR A 150 0.07 29.96 7.77
C THR A 150 -0.44 30.27 9.18
N MET A 151 -0.25 31.49 9.69
CA MET A 151 -0.74 31.90 11.01
C MET A 151 -2.27 31.88 11.09
N ILE A 152 -2.96 32.35 10.04
CA ILE A 152 -4.43 32.27 9.95
C ILE A 152 -4.89 30.83 10.06
N VAL A 153 -4.24 29.93 9.31
CA VAL A 153 -4.62 28.52 9.30
C VAL A 153 -4.40 27.86 10.66
N LEU A 154 -3.24 28.08 11.27
CA LEU A 154 -2.92 27.51 12.59
C LEU A 154 -3.87 28.00 13.69
N THR A 155 -4.34 29.25 13.62
CA THR A 155 -5.31 29.79 14.58
C THR A 155 -6.67 29.09 14.50
N GLY A 156 -7.03 28.55 13.34
CA GLY A 156 -8.27 27.78 13.13
C GLY A 156 -8.21 26.34 13.61
N LEU A 157 -7.06 25.84 14.08
CA LEU A 157 -6.90 24.45 14.49
C LEU A 157 -7.11 24.25 15.99
N ASN A 158 -7.87 23.21 16.34
CA ASN A 158 -8.02 22.74 17.71
C ASN A 158 -7.02 21.61 17.99
N TYR A 159 -5.89 21.97 18.57
CA TYR A 159 -4.80 21.05 18.93
C TYR A 159 -5.17 20.00 20.01
N ASN A 160 -6.31 20.16 20.69
CA ASN A 160 -6.78 19.17 21.67
C ASN A 160 -7.47 17.98 21.02
N VAL A 161 -7.78 18.04 19.71
CA VAL A 161 -8.49 16.97 18.98
C VAL A 161 -7.65 16.57 17.76
N THR A 162 -6.56 15.84 18.01
CA THR A 162 -5.60 15.43 16.99
C THR A 162 -6.22 14.61 15.86
N GLU A 163 -7.22 13.78 16.17
CA GLU A 163 -7.90 12.91 15.18
C GLU A 163 -8.53 13.66 14.02
N THR A 164 -8.97 14.91 14.24
CA THR A 164 -9.64 15.74 13.23
C THR A 164 -8.75 16.84 12.67
N LEU A 165 -7.49 16.92 13.11
CA LEU A 165 -6.57 18.01 12.76
C LEU A 165 -6.34 18.10 11.25
N TYR A 166 -6.31 16.96 10.57
CA TYR A 166 -6.17 16.91 9.11
C TYR A 166 -7.37 17.52 8.37
N ASP A 167 -8.59 17.21 8.81
CA ASP A 167 -9.81 17.75 8.21
C ASP A 167 -9.96 19.25 8.51
N GLN A 168 -9.63 19.67 9.73
CA GLN A 168 -9.58 21.08 10.11
C GLN A 168 -8.57 21.85 9.24
N ALA A 169 -7.37 21.31 9.01
CA ALA A 169 -6.36 21.93 8.16
C ALA A 169 -6.86 22.11 6.72
N LYS A 170 -7.55 21.10 6.16
CA LYS A 170 -8.16 21.21 4.82
C LYS A 170 -9.23 22.30 4.77
N GLN A 171 -10.10 22.38 5.78
CA GLN A 171 -11.16 23.41 5.84
C GLN A 171 -10.58 24.81 5.95
N SER A 172 -9.60 24.98 6.84
CA SER A 172 -8.97 26.27 7.06
C SER A 172 -8.16 26.73 5.84
N LEU A 173 -7.42 25.84 5.17
CA LEU A 173 -6.77 26.16 3.90
C LEU A 173 -7.76 26.64 2.83
N LYS A 174 -8.93 26.00 2.71
CA LYS A 174 -9.96 26.42 1.74
C LYS A 174 -10.51 27.82 2.03
N SER A 175 -10.50 28.27 3.28
CA SER A 175 -10.95 29.61 3.65
C SER A 175 -10.03 30.75 3.18
N LEU A 176 -8.78 30.44 2.78
CA LEU A 176 -7.85 31.42 2.23
C LEU A 176 -8.16 31.84 0.77
N GLN A 177 -9.08 31.14 0.09
CA GLN A 177 -9.46 31.46 -1.29
C GLN A 177 -10.60 32.49 -1.41
N PHE A 178 -10.98 33.15 -0.31
CA PHE A 178 -12.00 34.20 -0.28
C PHE A 178 -11.39 35.58 -0.11
#